data_AF-A0A1M7M823-F1
#
_entry.id   AF-A0A1M7M823-F1
#
_cell.length_a   1.000
_cell.length_b   1.000
_cell.length_c   1.000
_cell.angle_alpha   90.00
_cell.angle_beta   90.00
_cell.angle_gamma   90.00
#
_symmetry.space_group_name_H-M   'P 1'
#
loop_
_entity.id
_entity.type
_entity.pdbx_description
1 polymer ?
#
loop_
_entity_poly.entity_id
_entity_poly.type
_entity_poly.pdbx_seq_one_letter_code
_entity_poly.pdbx_strand_id
1 'polypeptide(L)'
;MPLSVIKPMIRNLACFGLLLLLLPLLSAAFAFYGQQAVLPAAAVLLLAGASTALGAGGLFQVARTGAFLPLDLMTYGTALLCALGAGLAGWLSGQPETAEPLALTAACLATLRGLCRTATGTDTISTRIRFDLHDPSSWEYLQALAGVFLALIAGLAWGLFSDLASGLRAGAAVLAVAWPYTPEPLRRMAAKAAETRAAGYGIELYGPETLKTVQSVRSVAFDRHALLATEELVVTDVHAFDRRQEPLLAVAAAAERHATHPAARAIRSIAADWQVPEGAPEEFEEVPGLGVVAMLGGEAIAVGNRNLMQELKIDSFTATSLCRSHEAEGKTCLIVAAGGRAVGMLALHVTTHPDSPATIAAIRHAGRSTTLVSGAGEASANAFAKQLGMSAAISGKRPQARLASAGEAVASDTGLFVTPEPGNGLLVYSLGGNVAPGALLARIHPALAAAPLRHFPFLLDAAQDSSKLSKALLTFQAGLSGLAALFCCFMLLPVAISPFICGLCAAGGKILAANWLRKNRNS
;
A
#
# COMPACT_ATOMS: atom_id res chain seq x y z
N MET A 1 -61.83 -11.92 9.76
CA MET A 1 -60.91 -10.77 9.72
C MET A 1 -61.67 -9.56 9.21
N PRO A 2 -61.58 -8.39 9.88
CA PRO A 2 -62.32 -7.20 9.44
C PRO A 2 -61.79 -6.68 8.09
N LEU A 3 -62.69 -6.18 7.22
CA LEU A 3 -62.35 -5.61 5.91
C LEU A 3 -61.32 -4.46 5.97
N SER A 4 -61.16 -3.83 7.13
CA SER A 4 -60.18 -2.78 7.41
C SER A 4 -58.72 -3.26 7.38
N VAL A 5 -58.47 -4.55 7.62
CA VAL A 5 -57.11 -5.14 7.56
C VAL A 5 -56.82 -5.76 6.19
N ILE A 6 -57.86 -6.22 5.50
CA ILE A 6 -57.74 -6.89 4.19
C ILE A 6 -57.48 -5.89 3.06
N LYS A 7 -58.11 -4.70 3.08
CA LYS A 7 -57.89 -3.65 2.07
C LYS A 7 -56.43 -3.15 1.98
N PRO A 8 -55.75 -2.78 3.07
CA PRO A 8 -54.34 -2.36 2.99
C PRO A 8 -53.43 -3.52 2.58
N MET A 9 -53.74 -4.75 2.99
CA MET A 9 -52.95 -5.94 2.63
C MET A 9 -53.06 -6.28 1.14
N ILE A 10 -54.26 -6.19 0.54
CA ILE A 10 -54.47 -6.36 -0.91
C ILE A 10 -53.82 -5.22 -1.70
N ARG A 11 -53.90 -3.97 -1.20
CA ARG A 11 -53.24 -2.81 -1.83
C ARG A 11 -51.71 -2.94 -1.82
N ASN A 12 -51.15 -3.43 -0.71
CA ASN A 12 -49.73 -3.74 -0.60
C ASN A 12 -49.31 -4.87 -1.56
N LEU A 13 -50.16 -5.90 -1.74
CA LEU A 13 -49.90 -7.01 -2.67
C LEU A 13 -49.99 -6.59 -4.15
N ALA A 14 -50.89 -5.66 -4.49
CA ALA A 14 -51.01 -5.11 -5.84
C ALA A 14 -49.82 -4.20 -6.22
N CYS A 15 -49.38 -3.33 -5.31
CA CYS A 15 -48.14 -2.56 -5.47
C CYS A 15 -46.91 -3.49 -5.56
N PHE A 16 -46.90 -4.59 -4.79
CA PHE A 16 -45.85 -5.61 -4.82
C PHE A 16 -45.77 -6.31 -6.18
N GLY A 17 -46.91 -6.69 -6.76
CA GLY A 17 -46.96 -7.28 -8.10
C GLY A 17 -46.46 -6.33 -9.20
N LEU A 18 -46.82 -5.04 -9.11
CA LEU A 18 -46.41 -4.02 -10.08
C LEU A 18 -44.90 -3.70 -9.97
N LEU A 19 -44.35 -3.66 -8.75
CA LEU A 19 -42.92 -3.42 -8.51
C LEU A 19 -42.05 -4.62 -8.95
N LEU A 20 -42.53 -5.85 -8.74
CA LEU A 20 -41.86 -7.08 -9.22
C LEU A 20 -41.86 -7.18 -10.75
N LEU A 21 -42.92 -6.70 -11.41
CA LEU A 21 -42.99 -6.61 -12.88
C LEU A 21 -42.02 -5.58 -13.46
N LEU A 22 -41.66 -4.55 -12.70
CA LEU A 22 -40.69 -3.51 -13.10
C LEU A 22 -39.24 -3.88 -12.81
N LEU A 23 -38.99 -4.86 -11.93
CA LEU A 23 -37.66 -5.35 -11.58
C LEU A 23 -36.83 -5.87 -12.78
N PRO A 24 -37.38 -6.66 -13.73
CA PRO A 24 -36.65 -7.08 -14.93
C PRO A 24 -36.41 -5.92 -15.92
N LEU A 25 -37.28 -4.91 -15.96
CA LEU A 25 -37.07 -3.69 -16.75
C LEU A 25 -35.92 -2.83 -16.20
N LEU A 26 -35.81 -2.74 -14.88
CA LEU A 26 -34.66 -2.14 -14.19
C LEU A 26 -33.37 -2.92 -14.47
N SER A 27 -33.41 -4.26 -14.42
CA SER A 27 -32.28 -5.12 -14.80
C SER A 27 -31.85 -4.93 -16.26
N ALA A 28 -32.79 -4.81 -17.20
CA ALA A 28 -32.53 -4.58 -18.61
C ALA A 28 -31.99 -3.16 -18.89
N ALA A 29 -32.51 -2.15 -18.19
CA ALA A 29 -32.01 -0.77 -18.27
C ALA A 29 -30.56 -0.65 -17.74
N PHE A 30 -30.22 -1.40 -16.68
CA PHE A 30 -28.84 -1.51 -16.16
C PHE A 30 -27.88 -2.15 -17.18
N ALA A 31 -28.34 -3.13 -17.96
CA ALA A 31 -27.53 -3.75 -19.01
C ALA A 31 -27.36 -2.83 -20.25
N PHE A 32 -28.36 -2.01 -20.57
CA PHE A 32 -28.38 -1.16 -21.76
C PHE A 32 -27.62 0.17 -21.56
N TYR A 33 -27.69 0.79 -20.37
CA TYR A 33 -26.98 2.05 -20.07
C TYR A 33 -25.49 1.88 -19.74
N GLY A 34 -24.99 0.65 -19.61
CA GLY A 34 -23.58 0.34 -19.37
C GLY A 34 -22.63 0.72 -20.51
N GLN A 35 -23.12 1.18 -21.67
CA GLN A 35 -22.28 1.48 -22.83
C GLN A 35 -22.19 2.96 -23.25
N GLN A 36 -23.09 3.85 -22.84
CA GLN A 36 -23.01 5.28 -23.18
C GLN A 36 -23.65 6.15 -22.09
N ALA A 37 -22.83 6.82 -21.28
CA ALA A 37 -23.32 7.80 -20.31
C ALA A 37 -22.52 9.10 -20.40
N VAL A 38 -23.09 10.09 -21.09
CA VAL A 38 -22.76 11.52 -20.92
C VAL A 38 -24.03 12.18 -20.37
N LEU A 39 -23.94 12.81 -19.19
CA LEU A 39 -25.05 13.53 -18.58
C LEU A 39 -25.10 14.99 -19.10
N PRO A 40 -26.29 15.55 -19.40
CA PRO A 40 -26.41 16.91 -19.95
C PRO A 40 -26.28 18.01 -18.88
N ALA A 41 -25.60 19.09 -19.24
CA ALA A 41 -25.21 20.23 -18.39
C ALA A 41 -26.37 20.98 -17.68
N ALA A 42 -27.61 20.78 -18.12
CA ALA A 42 -28.79 21.44 -17.53
C ALA A 42 -29.09 20.98 -16.09
N ALA A 43 -28.74 19.74 -15.72
CA ALA A 43 -28.94 19.23 -14.36
C ALA A 43 -28.00 19.87 -13.33
N VAL A 44 -26.82 20.33 -13.77
CA VAL A 44 -25.79 20.94 -12.91
C VAL A 44 -26.15 22.40 -12.56
N LEU A 45 -26.77 23.12 -13.49
CA LEU A 45 -27.15 24.53 -13.32
C LEU A 45 -28.31 24.74 -12.33
N LEU A 46 -29.27 23.81 -12.27
CA LEU A 46 -30.37 23.86 -11.30
C LEU A 46 -29.90 23.65 -9.84
N LEU A 47 -28.84 22.87 -9.64
CA LEU A 47 -28.25 22.63 -8.32
C LEU A 47 -27.38 23.81 -7.84
N ALA A 48 -26.74 24.55 -8.75
CA ALA A 48 -25.96 25.74 -8.44
C ALA A 48 -26.83 26.96 -8.08
N GLY A 49 -28.03 27.08 -8.65
CA GLY A 49 -28.96 28.18 -8.31
C GLY A 49 -29.55 28.10 -6.89
N ALA A 50 -29.62 26.90 -6.30
CA ALA A 50 -30.16 26.71 -4.96
C ALA A 50 -29.16 27.08 -3.85
N SER A 51 -27.85 27.04 -4.12
CA SER A 51 -26.81 27.33 -3.12
C SER A 51 -26.58 28.82 -2.88
N THR A 52 -26.83 29.66 -3.89
CA THR A 52 -26.68 31.12 -3.80
C THR A 52 -27.84 31.80 -3.07
N ALA A 53 -29.05 31.25 -3.14
CA ALA A 53 -30.24 31.78 -2.46
C ALA A 53 -30.19 31.61 -0.92
N LEU A 54 -29.36 30.70 -0.40
CA LEU A 54 -29.24 30.39 1.03
C LEU A 54 -28.03 31.06 1.71
N GLY A 55 -27.31 31.96 1.00
CA GLY A 55 -26.12 32.65 1.48
C GLY A 55 -26.36 33.88 2.38
N ALA A 56 -27.59 34.20 2.76
CA ALA A 56 -27.91 35.35 3.61
C ALA A 56 -28.12 34.93 5.07
N GLY A 57 -27.02 34.77 5.82
CA GLY A 57 -27.06 34.49 7.26
C GLY A 57 -25.68 34.14 7.79
N GLY A 58 -24.94 35.15 8.22
CA GLY A 58 -23.52 35.07 8.55
C GLY A 58 -23.17 34.02 9.61
N LEU A 59 -22.17 33.17 9.29
CA LEU A 59 -21.38 32.37 10.22
C LEU A 59 -20.17 31.72 9.49
N PHE A 60 -19.45 32.47 8.65
CA PHE A 60 -18.24 31.98 7.98
C PHE A 60 -17.10 33.00 8.04
N GLN A 61 -16.51 33.13 9.21
CA GLN A 61 -15.11 33.52 9.37
C GLN A 61 -14.56 32.74 10.56
N VAL A 62 -13.95 31.57 10.33
CA VAL A 62 -12.82 31.02 11.10
C VAL A 62 -12.29 29.79 10.33
N ALA A 63 -10.95 29.64 10.35
CA ALA A 63 -10.13 28.49 9.94
C ALA A 63 -9.56 28.44 8.50
N ARG A 64 -8.70 29.42 8.18
CA ARG A 64 -7.45 29.15 7.45
C ARG A 64 -6.42 28.60 8.46
N THR A 65 -6.43 27.29 8.74
CA THR A 65 -5.29 26.60 9.39
C THR A 65 -5.55 25.09 9.46
N GLY A 66 -4.94 24.34 8.53
CA GLY A 66 -4.14 23.14 8.79
C GLY A 66 -4.64 21.96 9.64
N ALA A 67 -5.88 21.92 10.13
CA ALA A 67 -6.43 20.78 10.85
C ALA A 67 -7.89 20.59 10.44
N PHE A 68 -8.15 19.60 9.57
CA PHE A 68 -9.50 19.25 9.15
C PHE A 68 -10.25 18.65 10.35
N LEU A 69 -11.10 19.48 10.93
CA LEU A 69 -11.79 19.33 12.20
C LEU A 69 -12.88 18.22 12.12
N PRO A 70 -13.00 17.32 13.12
CA PRO A 70 -14.05 16.29 13.22
C PRO A 70 -15.44 16.87 13.59
N LEU A 71 -15.65 18.17 13.39
CA LEU A 71 -16.85 18.91 13.78
C LEU A 71 -18.06 18.62 12.89
N ASP A 72 -17.82 18.22 11.64
CA ASP A 72 -18.86 17.97 10.64
C ASP A 72 -19.71 16.72 10.99
N LEU A 73 -19.07 15.62 11.43
CA LEU A 73 -19.79 14.40 11.81
C LEU A 73 -20.65 14.61 13.07
N MET A 74 -20.16 15.43 14.00
CA MET A 74 -20.95 15.86 15.16
C MET A 74 -22.10 16.78 14.76
N THR A 75 -21.95 17.67 13.77
CA THR A 75 -23.04 18.55 13.32
C THR A 75 -24.11 17.79 12.53
N TYR A 76 -23.74 16.81 11.71
CA TYR A 76 -24.71 15.92 11.04
C TYR A 76 -25.42 14.99 12.02
N GLY A 77 -24.68 14.42 12.99
CA GLY A 77 -25.24 13.58 14.05
C GLY A 77 -26.13 14.36 15.03
N THR A 78 -25.78 15.59 15.38
CA THR A 78 -26.60 16.46 16.26
C THR A 78 -27.83 16.99 15.54
N ALA A 79 -27.78 17.31 14.25
CA ALA A 79 -28.97 17.68 13.48
C ALA A 79 -29.98 16.52 13.40
N LEU A 80 -29.49 15.29 13.21
CA LEU A 80 -30.32 14.08 13.23
C LEU A 80 -30.85 13.77 14.64
N LEU A 81 -30.03 13.89 15.69
CA LEU A 81 -30.44 13.71 17.09
C LEU A 81 -31.46 14.76 17.54
N CYS A 82 -31.36 16.01 17.08
CA CYS A 82 -32.34 17.06 17.34
C CYS A 82 -33.66 16.79 16.60
N ALA A 83 -33.61 16.31 15.36
CA ALA A 83 -34.80 15.88 14.60
C ALA A 83 -35.49 14.67 15.25
N LEU A 84 -34.70 13.72 15.75
CA LEU A 84 -35.19 12.55 16.48
C LEU A 84 -35.73 12.91 17.86
N GLY A 85 -35.08 13.84 18.58
CA GLY A 85 -35.55 14.36 19.87
C GLY A 85 -36.88 15.09 19.74
N ALA A 86 -37.07 15.89 18.68
CA ALA A 86 -38.34 16.53 18.36
C ALA A 86 -39.44 15.50 18.01
N GLY A 87 -39.09 14.47 17.23
CA GLY A 87 -39.97 13.32 16.93
C GLY A 87 -40.43 12.56 18.17
N LEU A 88 -39.50 12.22 19.07
CA LEU A 88 -39.76 11.46 20.28
C LEU A 88 -40.57 12.28 21.30
N ALA A 89 -40.29 13.58 21.41
CA ALA A 89 -41.05 14.50 22.25
C ALA A 89 -42.50 14.70 21.74
N GLY A 90 -42.70 14.78 20.42
CA GLY A 90 -44.05 14.83 19.82
C GLY A 90 -44.85 13.54 20.03
N TRP A 91 -44.18 12.39 19.99
CA TRP A 91 -44.80 11.08 20.23
C TRP A 91 -45.20 10.88 21.71
N LEU A 92 -44.32 11.24 22.65
CA LEU A 92 -44.60 11.15 24.10
C LEU A 92 -45.67 12.14 24.57
N SER A 93 -45.83 13.27 23.88
CA SER A 93 -46.86 14.29 24.19
C SER A 93 -48.21 14.04 23.51
N GLY A 94 -48.35 12.96 22.72
CA GLY A 94 -49.62 12.60 22.09
C GLY A 94 -50.04 13.50 20.92
N GLN A 95 -49.13 14.33 20.37
CA GLN A 95 -49.36 15.14 19.18
C GLN A 95 -48.42 14.73 18.03
N PRO A 96 -48.70 13.61 17.34
CA PRO A 96 -47.83 13.09 16.28
C PRO A 96 -47.82 13.94 15.00
N GLU A 97 -48.82 14.80 14.78
CA GLU A 97 -48.97 15.55 13.52
C GLU A 97 -47.95 16.69 13.32
N THR A 98 -47.34 17.20 14.39
CA THR A 98 -46.43 18.35 14.32
C THR A 98 -44.95 17.98 14.25
N ALA A 99 -44.59 16.72 14.57
CA ALA A 99 -43.20 16.29 14.70
C ALA A 99 -42.64 15.59 13.44
N GLU A 100 -43.48 14.92 12.65
CA GLU A 100 -43.08 14.31 11.37
C GLU A 100 -42.54 15.33 10.33
N PRO A 101 -43.14 16.53 10.13
CA PRO A 101 -42.71 17.47 9.10
C PRO A 101 -41.29 18.03 9.33
N LEU A 102 -40.95 18.29 10.60
CA LEU A 102 -39.66 18.81 11.04
C LEU A 102 -38.53 17.78 10.89
N ALA A 103 -38.81 16.51 11.22
CA ALA A 103 -37.87 15.42 11.01
C ALA A 103 -37.63 15.16 9.50
N LEU A 104 -38.70 15.23 8.69
CA LEU A 104 -38.61 15.12 7.23
C LEU A 104 -37.81 16.27 6.60
N THR A 105 -38.04 17.52 7.03
CA THR A 105 -37.29 18.67 6.50
C THR A 105 -35.82 18.61 6.88
N ALA A 106 -35.49 18.20 8.11
CA ALA A 106 -34.10 18.01 8.53
C ALA A 106 -33.40 16.89 7.73
N ALA A 107 -34.08 15.77 7.48
CA ALA A 107 -33.57 14.68 6.66
C ALA A 107 -33.37 15.08 5.18
N CYS A 108 -34.32 15.82 4.60
CA CYS A 108 -34.19 16.39 3.25
C CYS A 108 -33.05 17.40 3.14
N LEU A 109 -32.87 18.30 4.13
CA LEU A 109 -31.78 19.27 4.11
C LEU A 109 -30.40 18.61 4.25
N ALA A 110 -30.30 17.57 5.09
CA ALA A 110 -29.06 16.81 5.27
C ALA A 110 -28.66 16.05 3.98
N THR A 111 -29.64 15.43 3.32
CA THR A 111 -29.43 14.72 2.04
C THR A 111 -29.11 15.67 0.89
N LEU A 112 -29.80 16.81 0.77
CA LEU A 112 -29.50 17.84 -0.24
C LEU A 112 -28.10 18.45 -0.05
N ARG A 113 -27.67 18.74 1.18
CA ARG A 113 -26.30 19.22 1.46
C ARG A 113 -25.24 18.16 1.16
N GLY A 114 -25.53 16.89 1.40
CA GLY A 114 -24.68 15.76 0.99
C GLY A 114 -24.52 15.69 -0.52
N LEU A 115 -25.63 15.78 -1.27
CA LEU A 115 -25.68 15.79 -2.73
C LEU A 115 -24.86 16.94 -3.32
N CYS A 116 -25.00 18.15 -2.76
CA CYS A 116 -24.24 19.31 -3.21
C CYS A 116 -22.73 19.12 -3.02
N ARG A 117 -22.26 18.59 -1.88
CA ARG A 117 -20.82 18.36 -1.66
C ARG A 117 -20.23 17.29 -2.59
N THR A 118 -20.98 16.21 -2.87
CA THR A 118 -20.55 15.19 -3.83
C THR A 118 -20.52 15.68 -5.27
N ALA A 119 -21.38 16.64 -5.62
CA ALA A 119 -21.47 17.23 -6.95
C ALA A 119 -20.47 18.38 -7.17
N THR A 120 -20.14 19.16 -6.13
CA THR A 120 -19.19 20.28 -6.25
C THR A 120 -17.73 19.86 -6.21
N GLY A 121 -17.41 18.59 -5.94
CA GLY A 121 -16.06 18.04 -6.10
C GLY A 121 -14.96 18.96 -5.57
N THR A 122 -15.16 19.59 -4.41
CA THR A 122 -14.14 20.45 -3.80
C THR A 122 -13.11 19.59 -3.08
N ASP A 123 -12.48 18.70 -3.83
CA ASP A 123 -11.04 18.52 -3.73
C ASP A 123 -10.47 19.50 -4.76
N THR A 124 -9.94 20.62 -4.30
CA THR A 124 -9.09 21.51 -5.11
C THR A 124 -7.80 20.77 -5.47
N ILE A 125 -7.86 19.80 -6.36
CA ILE A 125 -6.74 19.31 -7.16
C ILE A 125 -7.29 19.06 -8.56
N SER A 126 -6.92 19.95 -9.48
CA SER A 126 -7.13 19.85 -10.91
C SER A 126 -6.64 18.50 -11.44
N THR A 127 -7.51 17.50 -11.51
CA THR A 127 -7.28 16.28 -12.28
C THR A 127 -8.52 15.99 -13.10
N ARG A 128 -8.32 15.74 -14.40
CA ARG A 128 -9.37 15.26 -15.30
C ARG A 128 -9.94 13.97 -14.71
N ILE A 129 -11.16 14.05 -14.17
CA ILE A 129 -11.91 12.86 -13.76
C ILE A 129 -12.23 12.06 -15.03
N ARG A 130 -11.40 11.06 -15.30
CA ARG A 130 -11.71 9.97 -16.22
C ARG A 130 -12.51 8.99 -15.37
N PHE A 131 -13.78 8.78 -15.70
CA PHE A 131 -14.65 7.83 -15.00
C PHE A 131 -14.14 6.41 -15.27
N ASP A 132 -13.21 5.94 -14.44
CA ASP A 132 -12.75 4.56 -14.48
C ASP A 132 -13.69 3.73 -13.59
N LEU A 133 -14.54 2.91 -14.21
CA LEU A 133 -15.53 2.06 -13.53
C LEU A 133 -14.90 1.00 -12.60
N HIS A 134 -13.57 0.89 -12.56
CA HIS A 134 -12.82 0.05 -11.65
C HIS A 134 -12.43 0.72 -10.31
N ASP A 135 -12.66 2.03 -10.17
CA ASP A 135 -12.30 2.76 -8.96
C ASP A 135 -13.40 2.60 -7.88
N PRO A 136 -13.06 2.20 -6.62
CA PRO A 136 -14.01 2.08 -5.50
C PRO A 136 -14.64 3.40 -5.04
N SER A 137 -14.53 4.48 -5.81
CA SER A 137 -15.34 5.70 -5.67
C SER A 137 -16.67 5.59 -6.45
N SER A 138 -16.70 4.85 -7.56
CA SER A 138 -17.86 4.75 -8.46
C SER A 138 -19.08 4.05 -7.86
N TRP A 139 -18.87 3.02 -7.04
CA TRP A 139 -19.95 2.25 -6.40
C TRP A 139 -20.78 3.09 -5.40
N GLU A 140 -20.17 4.11 -4.77
CA GLU A 140 -20.85 5.05 -3.86
C GLU A 140 -21.84 5.94 -4.62
N TYR A 141 -21.41 6.45 -5.78
CA TYR A 141 -22.29 7.24 -6.65
C TYR A 141 -23.44 6.41 -7.20
N LEU A 142 -23.17 5.17 -7.61
CA LEU A 142 -24.21 4.25 -8.08
C LEU A 142 -25.25 3.96 -7.00
N GLN A 143 -24.84 3.82 -5.75
CA GLN A 143 -25.77 3.63 -4.62
C GLN A 143 -26.59 4.87 -4.33
N ALA A 144 -25.97 6.05 -4.33
CA ALA A 144 -26.69 7.30 -4.14
C ALA A 144 -27.76 7.47 -5.24
N LEU A 145 -27.41 7.23 -6.50
CA LEU A 145 -28.34 7.28 -7.63
C LEU A 145 -29.47 6.25 -7.50
N ALA A 146 -29.15 5.00 -7.18
CA ALA A 146 -30.14 3.95 -6.97
C ALA A 146 -31.09 4.29 -5.81
N GLY A 147 -30.57 4.85 -4.72
CA GLY A 147 -31.36 5.30 -3.57
C GLY A 147 -32.32 6.44 -3.93
N VAL A 148 -31.86 7.42 -4.71
CA VAL A 148 -32.72 8.51 -5.22
C VAL A 148 -33.82 7.96 -6.13
N PHE A 149 -33.48 7.08 -7.06
CA PHE A 149 -34.44 6.48 -7.96
C PHE A 149 -35.50 5.66 -7.21
N LEU A 150 -35.07 4.84 -6.24
CA LEU A 150 -35.96 4.07 -5.39
C LEU A 150 -36.87 4.97 -4.56
N ALA A 151 -36.35 6.09 -4.05
CA ALA A 151 -37.14 7.06 -3.30
C ALA A 151 -38.21 7.75 -4.15
N LEU A 152 -37.88 8.09 -5.40
CA LEU A 152 -38.84 8.66 -6.35
C LEU A 152 -39.95 7.66 -6.68
N ILE A 153 -39.59 6.39 -6.96
CA ILE A 153 -40.58 5.34 -7.21
C ILE A 153 -41.48 5.13 -5.99
N ALA A 154 -40.89 5.01 -4.80
CA ALA A 154 -41.64 4.84 -3.56
C ALA A 154 -42.60 6.02 -3.33
N GLY A 155 -42.10 7.25 -3.50
CA GLY A 155 -42.90 8.46 -3.31
C GLY A 155 -44.03 8.61 -4.31
N LEU A 156 -43.78 8.30 -5.59
CA LEU A 156 -44.81 8.32 -6.64
C LEU A 156 -45.86 7.23 -6.43
N ALA A 157 -45.44 5.98 -6.15
CA ALA A 157 -46.36 4.88 -5.93
C ALA A 157 -47.30 5.17 -4.75
N TRP A 158 -46.77 5.54 -3.59
CA TRP A 158 -47.60 5.84 -2.42
C TRP A 158 -48.40 7.13 -2.57
N GLY A 159 -47.84 8.15 -3.24
CA GLY A 159 -48.54 9.40 -3.53
C GLY A 159 -49.77 9.20 -4.43
N LEU A 160 -49.71 8.28 -5.39
CA LEU A 160 -50.82 7.96 -6.29
C LEU A 160 -51.84 6.98 -5.68
N PHE A 161 -51.38 5.98 -4.92
CA PHE A 161 -52.25 4.92 -4.38
C PHE A 161 -52.83 5.22 -2.98
N SER A 162 -52.28 6.18 -2.25
CA SER A 162 -52.86 6.66 -1.00
C SER A 162 -53.05 8.18 -1.01
N ASP A 163 -52.01 8.93 -0.70
CA ASP A 163 -52.06 10.36 -0.40
C ASP A 163 -50.63 10.94 -0.48
N LEU A 164 -50.56 12.23 -0.82
CA LEU A 164 -49.29 12.92 -1.00
C LEU A 164 -48.40 12.86 0.25
N ALA A 165 -48.98 12.94 1.45
CA ALA A 165 -48.20 12.88 2.69
C ALA A 165 -47.55 11.51 2.89
N SER A 166 -48.23 10.41 2.60
CA SER A 166 -47.62 9.06 2.65
C SER A 166 -46.58 8.84 1.55
N GLY A 167 -46.78 9.40 0.36
CA GLY A 167 -45.76 9.42 -0.69
C GLY A 167 -44.47 10.14 -0.25
N LEU A 168 -44.61 11.35 0.29
CA LEU A 168 -43.47 12.12 0.80
C LEU A 168 -42.75 11.38 1.94
N ARG A 169 -43.50 10.75 2.85
CA ARG A 169 -42.93 9.92 3.94
C ARG A 169 -42.15 8.72 3.40
N ALA A 170 -42.67 7.99 2.41
CA ALA A 170 -41.99 6.84 1.81
C ALA A 170 -40.69 7.25 1.11
N GLY A 171 -40.73 8.32 0.31
CA GLY A 171 -39.54 8.84 -0.36
C GLY A 171 -38.46 9.30 0.63
N ALA A 172 -38.86 10.04 1.67
CA ALA A 172 -37.92 10.49 2.70
C ALA A 172 -37.32 9.35 3.52
N ALA A 173 -38.11 8.32 3.84
CA ALA A 173 -37.64 7.13 4.53
C ALA A 173 -36.55 6.40 3.71
N VAL A 174 -36.81 6.21 2.42
CA VAL A 174 -35.87 5.57 1.50
C VAL A 174 -34.59 6.38 1.37
N LEU A 175 -34.68 7.71 1.19
CA LEU A 175 -33.50 8.57 1.13
C LEU A 175 -32.68 8.52 2.43
N ALA A 176 -33.34 8.52 3.58
CA ALA A 176 -32.69 8.49 4.88
C ALA A 176 -32.01 7.15 5.21
N VAL A 177 -32.29 6.07 4.47
CA VAL A 177 -31.71 4.73 4.71
C VAL A 177 -30.77 4.31 3.59
N ALA A 178 -31.11 4.65 2.34
CA ALA A 178 -30.33 4.30 1.15
C ALA A 178 -29.06 5.15 1.02
N TRP A 179 -28.97 6.27 1.75
CA TRP A 179 -27.77 7.11 1.70
C TRP A 179 -26.56 6.34 2.26
N PRO A 180 -25.41 6.38 1.57
CA PRO A 180 -24.18 5.75 2.03
C PRO A 180 -23.59 6.56 3.19
N TYR A 181 -24.16 6.43 4.38
CA TYR A 181 -23.49 6.85 5.60
C TYR A 181 -22.32 5.89 5.82
N THR A 182 -21.09 6.37 6.00
CA THR A 182 -19.94 5.59 6.50
C THR A 182 -18.93 4.88 5.55
N PRO A 183 -18.72 5.25 4.27
CA PRO A 183 -17.65 4.62 3.50
C PRO A 183 -16.23 4.92 4.05
N GLU A 184 -15.99 6.17 4.44
CA GLU A 184 -14.68 6.63 4.90
C GLU A 184 -14.23 6.01 6.25
N PRO A 185 -15.08 5.95 7.29
CA PRO A 185 -14.75 5.22 8.53
C PRO A 185 -14.41 3.74 8.30
N LEU A 186 -15.14 3.05 7.41
CA LEU A 186 -14.88 1.64 7.10
C LEU A 186 -13.53 1.44 6.40
N ARG A 187 -13.17 2.33 5.46
CA ARG A 187 -11.85 2.34 4.82
C ARG A 187 -10.74 2.55 5.85
N ARG A 188 -10.90 3.49 6.79
CA ARG A 188 -9.93 3.72 7.87
C ARG A 188 -9.79 2.52 8.80
N MET A 189 -10.89 1.84 9.12
CA MET A 189 -10.84 0.60 9.90
C MET A 189 -10.05 -0.50 9.17
N ALA A 190 -10.29 -0.68 7.87
CA ALA A 190 -9.54 -1.64 7.06
C ALA A 190 -8.05 -1.29 6.96
N ALA A 191 -7.73 0.00 6.77
CA ALA A 191 -6.36 0.50 6.76
C ALA A 191 -5.68 0.25 8.11
N LYS A 192 -6.35 0.54 9.24
CA LYS A 192 -5.78 0.32 10.57
C LYS A 192 -5.57 -1.16 10.88
N ALA A 193 -6.47 -2.03 10.43
CA ALA A 193 -6.31 -3.47 10.52
C ALA A 193 -5.06 -3.95 9.75
N ALA A 194 -4.85 -3.46 8.53
CA ALA A 194 -3.68 -3.79 7.73
C ALA A 194 -2.37 -3.22 8.31
N GLU A 195 -2.40 -1.99 8.84
CA GLU A 195 -1.27 -1.37 9.53
C GLU A 195 -0.86 -2.18 10.77
N THR A 196 -1.84 -2.64 11.56
CA THR A 196 -1.59 -3.48 12.75
C THR A 196 -0.97 -4.83 12.36
N ARG A 197 -1.40 -5.41 11.23
CA ARG A 197 -0.80 -6.63 10.67
C ARG A 197 0.63 -6.37 10.21
N ALA A 198 0.88 -5.31 9.46
CA ALA A 198 2.21 -4.94 8.97
C ALA A 198 3.20 -4.70 10.12
N ALA A 199 2.74 -4.01 11.18
CA ALA A 199 3.53 -3.79 12.39
C ALA A 199 3.95 -5.10 13.07
N GLY A 200 3.11 -6.14 13.03
CA GLY A 200 3.44 -7.49 13.52
C GLY A 200 4.61 -8.16 12.79
N TYR A 201 4.91 -7.73 11.57
CA TYR A 201 6.07 -8.16 10.78
C TYR A 201 7.24 -7.17 10.84
N GLY A 202 7.20 -6.19 11.74
CA GLY A 202 8.23 -5.15 11.87
C GLY A 202 8.15 -4.06 10.80
N ILE A 203 7.03 -3.93 10.10
CA ILE A 203 6.83 -2.96 9.03
C ILE A 203 6.06 -1.76 9.59
N GLU A 204 6.72 -0.60 9.64
CA GLU A 204 6.14 0.68 10.02
C GLU A 204 5.69 1.43 8.77
N LEU A 205 4.44 1.91 8.75
CA LEU A 205 3.86 2.62 7.62
C LEU A 205 3.71 4.11 7.95
N TYR A 206 4.04 4.98 6.99
CA TYR A 206 3.95 6.43 7.13
C TYR A 206 2.80 7.00 6.30
N GLY A 207 1.81 7.57 6.98
CA GLY A 207 0.71 8.28 6.33
C GLY A 207 -0.42 7.39 5.79
N PRO A 208 -1.64 7.95 5.68
CA PRO A 208 -2.85 7.18 5.37
C PRO A 208 -2.91 6.68 3.91
N GLU A 209 -2.19 7.33 2.99
CA GLU A 209 -2.17 6.98 1.55
C GLU A 209 -1.15 5.89 1.19
N THR A 210 -0.32 5.46 2.14
CA THR A 210 0.73 4.46 1.90
C THR A 210 0.16 3.14 1.41
N LEU A 211 -0.88 2.61 2.06
CA LEU A 211 -1.47 1.33 1.65
C LEU A 211 -2.10 1.42 0.26
N LYS A 212 -2.73 2.55 -0.10
CA LYS A 212 -3.29 2.75 -1.44
C LYS A 212 -2.18 2.82 -2.50
N THR A 213 -1.09 3.50 -2.17
CA THR A 213 0.07 3.64 -3.08
C THR A 213 0.73 2.28 -3.30
N VAL A 214 1.02 1.53 -2.23
CA VAL A 214 1.60 0.18 -2.31
C VAL A 214 0.69 -0.78 -3.09
N GLN A 215 -0.63 -0.61 -2.99
CA GLN A 215 -1.61 -1.39 -3.73
C GLN A 215 -1.52 -1.15 -5.25
N SER A 216 -1.42 0.11 -5.69
CA SER A 216 -1.45 0.47 -7.11
C SER A 216 -0.11 0.23 -7.84
N VAL A 217 0.96 0.00 -7.09
CA VAL A 217 2.31 -0.21 -7.62
C VAL A 217 2.39 -1.41 -8.57
N ARG A 218 2.93 -1.14 -9.76
CA ARG A 218 3.24 -2.15 -10.77
C ARG A 218 4.73 -2.49 -10.85
N SER A 219 5.59 -1.59 -10.40
CA SER A 219 7.05 -1.73 -10.51
C SER A 219 7.76 -1.45 -9.19
N VAL A 220 8.73 -2.30 -8.84
CA VAL A 220 9.56 -2.15 -7.65
C VAL A 220 11.02 -2.06 -8.07
N ALA A 221 11.65 -0.93 -7.78
CA ALA A 221 13.08 -0.71 -7.96
C ALA A 221 13.83 -1.02 -6.66
N PHE A 222 14.91 -1.77 -6.74
CA PHE A 222 15.77 -2.13 -5.61
C PHE A 222 17.16 -1.52 -5.79
N ASP A 223 17.65 -0.87 -4.75
CA ASP A 223 19.08 -0.60 -4.63
C ASP A 223 19.84 -1.94 -4.54
N ARG A 224 20.93 -2.11 -5.30
CA ARG A 224 21.80 -3.29 -5.21
C ARG A 224 22.18 -3.59 -3.77
N HIS A 225 22.50 -2.57 -2.96
CA HIS A 225 22.91 -2.77 -1.57
C HIS A 225 21.77 -3.26 -0.66
N ALA A 226 20.50 -3.11 -1.05
CA ALA A 226 19.38 -3.70 -0.33
C ALA A 226 19.29 -5.22 -0.54
N LEU A 227 19.90 -5.75 -1.61
CA LEU A 227 19.83 -7.16 -2.02
C LEU A 227 21.12 -7.94 -1.67
N LEU A 228 22.16 -7.24 -1.22
CA LEU A 228 23.42 -7.84 -0.83
C LEU A 228 23.41 -8.21 0.66
N ALA A 229 24.13 -9.26 1.01
CA ALA A 229 24.46 -9.53 2.40
C ALA A 229 25.39 -8.42 2.90
N THR A 230 25.11 -7.89 4.09
CA THR A 230 25.75 -6.67 4.59
C THR A 230 27.24 -6.88 4.94
N GLU A 231 27.66 -8.12 5.27
CA GLU A 231 29.02 -8.40 5.75
C GLU A 231 29.67 -9.72 5.25
N GLU A 232 29.01 -10.48 4.38
CA GLU A 232 29.54 -11.77 3.92
C GLU A 232 30.21 -11.66 2.55
N LEU A 233 31.52 -11.43 2.58
CA LEU A 233 32.38 -11.71 1.43
C LEU A 233 32.64 -13.21 1.33
N VAL A 234 32.67 -13.70 0.10
CA VAL A 234 33.10 -15.06 -0.20
C VAL A 234 34.18 -14.98 -1.27
N VAL A 235 35.24 -15.77 -1.10
CA VAL A 235 36.28 -15.93 -2.12
C VAL A 235 35.69 -16.75 -3.26
N THR A 236 35.55 -16.16 -4.44
CA THR A 236 34.99 -16.82 -5.63
C THR A 236 36.07 -17.40 -6.53
N ASP A 237 37.25 -16.78 -6.56
CA ASP A 237 38.33 -17.16 -7.47
C ASP A 237 39.68 -17.12 -6.75
N VAL A 238 40.45 -18.19 -6.90
CA VAL A 238 41.81 -18.33 -6.37
C VAL A 238 42.75 -18.51 -7.54
N HIS A 239 43.64 -17.55 -7.79
CA HIS A 239 44.57 -17.60 -8.92
C HIS A 239 46.02 -17.59 -8.42
N ALA A 240 46.63 -18.77 -8.39
CA ALA A 240 48.04 -18.96 -8.07
C ALA A 240 48.91 -18.96 -9.34
N PHE A 241 50.04 -18.26 -9.31
CA PHE A 241 50.92 -18.15 -10.49
C PHE A 241 51.76 -19.40 -10.75
N ASP A 242 51.99 -20.21 -9.72
CA ASP A 242 52.60 -21.53 -9.81
C ASP A 242 51.57 -22.65 -10.08
N ARG A 243 50.29 -22.28 -10.30
CA ARG A 243 49.13 -23.16 -10.48
C ARG A 243 48.78 -24.03 -9.26
N ARG A 244 49.34 -23.74 -8.08
CA ARG A 244 48.99 -24.45 -6.84
C ARG A 244 48.12 -23.54 -5.97
N GLN A 245 46.81 -23.77 -6.02
CA GLN A 245 45.85 -22.92 -5.32
C GLN A 245 45.85 -23.18 -3.80
N GLU A 246 46.05 -24.43 -3.36
CA GLU A 246 46.04 -24.74 -1.92
C GLU A 246 47.17 -24.04 -1.14
N PRO A 247 48.43 -24.03 -1.60
CA PRO A 247 49.51 -23.30 -0.92
C PRO A 247 49.27 -21.79 -0.88
N LEU A 248 48.78 -21.19 -1.96
CA LEU A 248 48.42 -19.77 -1.99
C LEU A 248 47.39 -19.45 -0.92
N LEU A 249 46.35 -20.29 -0.83
CA LEU A 249 45.27 -20.10 0.11
C LEU A 249 45.71 -20.33 1.56
N ALA A 250 46.57 -21.32 1.81
CA ALA A 250 47.15 -21.58 3.14
C ALA A 250 47.98 -20.38 3.63
N VAL A 251 48.81 -19.80 2.75
CA VAL A 251 49.63 -18.62 3.08
C VAL A 251 48.76 -17.39 3.33
N ALA A 252 47.75 -17.15 2.48
CA ALA A 252 46.83 -16.03 2.66
C ALA A 252 46.00 -16.15 3.95
N ALA A 253 45.45 -17.34 4.25
CA ALA A 253 44.68 -17.58 5.46
C ALA A 253 45.51 -17.46 6.73
N ALA A 254 46.77 -17.91 6.68
CA ALA A 254 47.70 -17.76 7.79
C ALA A 254 48.05 -16.28 8.04
N ALA A 255 48.33 -15.50 6.98
CA ALA A 255 48.62 -14.07 7.11
C ALA A 255 47.41 -13.28 7.66
N GLU A 256 46.22 -13.65 7.24
CA GLU A 256 44.95 -13.04 7.62
C GLU A 256 44.40 -13.56 8.96
N ARG A 257 45.13 -14.42 9.69
CA ARG A 257 44.63 -15.10 10.90
C ARG A 257 44.14 -14.16 11.99
N HIS A 258 44.87 -13.07 12.23
CA HIS A 258 44.58 -12.11 13.29
C HIS A 258 43.72 -10.93 12.82
N ALA A 259 43.47 -10.81 11.52
CA ALA A 259 42.64 -9.75 10.95
C ALA A 259 41.15 -9.98 11.21
N THR A 260 40.43 -8.89 11.51
CA THR A 260 39.00 -8.93 11.85
C THR A 260 38.08 -8.50 10.71
N HIS A 261 38.64 -8.00 9.60
CA HIS A 261 37.85 -7.51 8.48
C HIS A 261 37.12 -8.63 7.71
N PRO A 262 36.03 -8.30 6.98
CA PRO A 262 35.22 -9.29 6.26
C PRO A 262 36.01 -10.15 5.26
N ALA A 263 37.03 -9.58 4.61
CA ALA A 263 37.85 -10.34 3.67
C ALA A 263 38.69 -11.43 4.35
N ALA A 264 39.23 -11.18 5.55
CA ALA A 264 39.98 -12.15 6.31
C ALA A 264 39.09 -13.34 6.71
N ARG A 265 37.87 -13.05 7.16
CA ARG A 265 36.86 -14.08 7.43
C ARG A 265 36.55 -14.93 6.20
N ALA A 266 36.39 -14.31 5.03
CA ALA A 266 36.11 -15.02 3.78
C ALA A 266 37.26 -15.96 3.39
N ILE A 267 38.51 -15.49 3.50
CA ILE A 267 39.72 -16.26 3.18
C ILE A 267 39.87 -17.45 4.14
N ARG A 268 39.69 -17.23 5.45
CA ARG A 268 39.74 -18.31 6.44
C ARG A 268 38.62 -19.33 6.23
N SER A 269 37.41 -18.88 5.89
CA SER A 269 36.28 -19.79 5.61
C SER A 269 36.59 -20.74 4.46
N ILE A 270 37.05 -20.22 3.32
CA ILE A 270 37.35 -21.09 2.17
C ILE A 270 38.58 -21.96 2.42
N ALA A 271 39.55 -21.50 3.22
CA ALA A 271 40.69 -22.30 3.65
C ALA A 271 40.27 -23.51 4.49
N ALA A 272 39.35 -23.29 5.44
CA ALA A 272 38.76 -24.35 6.23
C ALA A 272 37.96 -25.34 5.34
N ASP A 273 37.18 -24.84 4.38
CA ASP A 273 36.42 -25.67 3.44
C ASP A 273 37.32 -26.55 2.56
N TRP A 274 38.48 -26.03 2.15
CA TRP A 274 39.47 -26.74 1.34
C TRP A 274 40.41 -27.60 2.20
N GLN A 275 40.22 -27.62 3.52
CA GLN A 275 41.03 -28.35 4.48
C GLN A 275 42.53 -28.02 4.38
N VAL A 276 42.86 -26.77 4.02
CA VAL A 276 44.26 -26.32 3.99
C VAL A 276 44.76 -26.01 5.39
N PRO A 277 46.05 -26.25 5.68
CA PRO A 277 46.60 -25.99 7.01
C PRO A 277 46.55 -24.50 7.36
N GLU A 278 45.93 -24.17 8.48
CA GLU A 278 45.98 -22.82 9.02
C GLU A 278 47.23 -22.63 9.88
N GLY A 279 48.25 -22.01 9.29
CA GLY A 279 49.43 -21.53 10.03
C GLY A 279 49.08 -20.37 10.97
N ALA A 280 49.97 -20.06 11.91
CA ALA A 280 49.92 -18.81 12.67
C ALA A 280 51.16 -17.98 12.30
N PRO A 281 51.01 -16.68 12.01
CA PRO A 281 52.14 -15.85 11.70
C PRO A 281 52.92 -15.51 12.99
N GLU A 282 54.23 -15.40 12.87
CA GLU A 282 55.14 -14.99 13.94
C GLU A 282 54.96 -13.51 14.26
N GLU A 283 54.75 -12.69 13.22
CA GLU A 283 54.48 -11.26 13.31
C GLU A 283 53.27 -10.92 12.43
N PHE A 284 52.45 -9.97 12.85
CA PHE A 284 51.26 -9.52 12.13
C PHE A 284 51.12 -8.00 12.26
N GLU A 285 50.91 -7.34 11.13
CA GLU A 285 50.62 -5.91 11.03
C GLU A 285 49.44 -5.69 10.08
N GLU A 286 48.38 -5.06 10.57
CA GLU A 286 47.28 -4.58 9.74
C GLU A 286 47.60 -3.17 9.25
N VAL A 287 47.59 -2.97 7.93
CA VAL A 287 47.86 -1.69 7.29
C VAL A 287 46.51 -1.10 6.85
N PRO A 288 45.97 -0.10 7.58
CA PRO A 288 44.58 0.35 7.41
C PRO A 288 44.27 0.78 5.97
N GLY A 289 43.23 0.17 5.39
CA GLY A 289 42.79 0.47 4.02
C GLY A 289 43.67 -0.11 2.90
N LEU A 290 44.74 -0.83 3.24
CA LEU A 290 45.68 -1.42 2.28
C LEU A 290 45.67 -2.95 2.33
N GLY A 291 45.70 -3.54 3.52
CA GLY A 291 45.69 -4.99 3.73
C GLY A 291 46.47 -5.38 4.98
N VAL A 292 47.11 -6.55 4.95
CA VAL A 292 47.91 -7.10 6.05
C VAL A 292 49.30 -7.50 5.59
N VAL A 293 50.26 -7.40 6.50
CA VAL A 293 51.62 -7.92 6.36
C VAL A 293 51.89 -8.85 7.53
N ALA A 294 52.48 -10.01 7.26
CA ALA A 294 52.73 -11.04 8.25
C ALA A 294 54.06 -11.75 8.01
N MET A 295 54.65 -12.32 9.05
CA MET A 295 55.84 -13.16 8.97
C MET A 295 55.46 -14.62 9.18
N LEU A 296 55.76 -15.50 8.24
CA LEU A 296 55.41 -16.93 8.30
C LEU A 296 56.64 -17.77 7.97
N GLY A 297 57.19 -18.49 8.96
CA GLY A 297 58.35 -19.36 8.77
C GLY A 297 59.59 -18.59 8.31
N GLY A 298 59.77 -17.37 8.81
CA GLY A 298 60.84 -16.45 8.40
C GLY A 298 60.66 -15.80 7.02
N GLU A 299 59.52 -15.99 6.34
CA GLU A 299 59.19 -15.32 5.07
C GLU A 299 58.12 -14.25 5.25
N ALA A 300 58.36 -13.06 4.68
CA ALA A 300 57.40 -11.96 4.71
C ALA A 300 56.28 -12.18 3.68
N ILE A 301 55.04 -12.19 4.17
CA ILE A 301 53.81 -12.37 3.41
C ILE A 301 53.00 -11.07 3.45
N ALA A 302 52.46 -10.64 2.31
CA ALA A 302 51.55 -9.51 2.23
C ALA A 302 50.26 -9.91 1.51
N VAL A 303 49.10 -9.55 2.06
CA VAL A 303 47.78 -9.76 1.45
C VAL A 303 47.06 -8.42 1.42
N GLY A 304 46.77 -7.89 0.24
CA GLY A 304 46.17 -6.57 0.16
C GLY A 304 45.89 -6.06 -1.25
N ASN A 305 45.51 -4.79 -1.35
CA ASN A 305 45.21 -4.15 -2.62
C ASN A 305 46.49 -3.72 -3.38
N ARG A 306 46.30 -3.12 -4.55
CA ARG A 306 47.39 -2.64 -5.42
C ARG A 306 48.28 -1.58 -4.77
N ASN A 307 47.73 -0.77 -3.86
CA ASN A 307 48.50 0.27 -3.18
C ASN A 307 49.46 -0.35 -2.15
N LEU A 308 49.03 -1.40 -1.42
CA LEU A 308 49.94 -2.14 -0.52
C LEU A 308 51.15 -2.69 -1.27
N MET A 309 50.93 -3.27 -2.45
CA MET A 309 52.00 -3.83 -3.28
C MET A 309 52.98 -2.74 -3.75
N GLN A 310 52.47 -1.54 -4.05
CA GLN A 310 53.31 -0.39 -4.43
C GLN A 310 54.15 0.13 -3.27
N GLU A 311 53.57 0.23 -2.06
CA GLU A 311 54.29 0.67 -0.86
C GLU A 311 55.42 -0.29 -0.49
N LEU A 312 55.16 -1.60 -0.60
CA LEU A 312 56.15 -2.64 -0.36
C LEU A 312 57.12 -2.87 -1.54
N LYS A 313 56.97 -2.11 -2.63
CA LYS A 313 57.78 -2.21 -3.86
C LYS A 313 57.78 -3.62 -4.47
N ILE A 314 56.65 -4.30 -4.41
CA ILE A 314 56.44 -5.66 -4.94
C ILE A 314 55.94 -5.55 -6.39
N ASP A 315 56.64 -6.18 -7.33
CA ASP A 315 56.15 -6.31 -8.71
C ASP A 315 54.89 -7.19 -8.73
N SER A 316 53.79 -6.59 -9.16
CA SER A 316 52.46 -7.18 -9.18
C SER A 316 51.75 -6.95 -10.52
N PHE A 317 52.50 -6.72 -11.61
CA PHE A 317 51.92 -6.41 -12.93
C PHE A 317 50.90 -7.46 -13.41
N THR A 318 51.25 -8.75 -13.31
CA THR A 318 50.37 -9.87 -13.69
C THR A 318 49.12 -9.94 -12.80
N ALA A 319 49.30 -9.83 -11.48
CA ALA A 319 48.21 -9.82 -10.50
C ALA A 319 47.25 -8.66 -10.75
N THR A 320 47.80 -7.47 -10.98
CA THR A 320 47.06 -6.24 -11.27
C THR A 320 46.23 -6.38 -12.54
N SER A 321 46.76 -7.05 -13.57
CA SER A 321 46.03 -7.27 -14.82
C SER A 321 44.84 -8.22 -14.65
N LEU A 322 45.01 -9.30 -13.88
CA LEU A 322 43.91 -10.23 -13.52
C LEU A 322 42.90 -9.59 -12.57
N CYS A 323 43.37 -8.79 -11.61
CA CYS A 323 42.48 -8.04 -10.74
C CYS A 323 41.55 -7.13 -11.54
N ARG A 324 42.05 -6.46 -12.58
CA ARG A 324 41.20 -5.59 -13.43
C ARG A 324 40.06 -6.34 -14.11
N SER A 325 40.26 -7.59 -14.54
CA SER A 325 39.17 -8.38 -15.14
C SER A 325 38.11 -8.76 -14.10
N HIS A 326 38.52 -9.20 -12.92
CA HIS A 326 37.60 -9.56 -11.83
C HIS A 326 36.89 -8.33 -11.22
N GLU A 327 37.60 -7.21 -11.10
CA GLU A 327 37.02 -5.93 -10.67
C GLU A 327 35.95 -5.45 -11.67
N ALA A 328 36.12 -5.69 -12.97
CA ALA A 328 35.11 -5.39 -13.99
C ALA A 328 33.83 -6.24 -13.83
N GLU A 329 33.93 -7.43 -13.24
CA GLU A 329 32.79 -8.27 -12.86
C GLU A 329 32.11 -7.78 -11.56
N GLY A 330 32.74 -6.85 -10.83
CA GLY A 330 32.26 -6.31 -9.56
C GLY A 330 32.78 -7.06 -8.34
N LYS A 331 33.87 -7.82 -8.48
CA LYS A 331 34.59 -8.48 -7.38
C LYS A 331 35.63 -7.54 -6.76
N THR A 332 35.95 -7.77 -5.49
CA THR A 332 37.08 -7.16 -4.79
C THR A 332 38.30 -8.06 -4.96
N CYS A 333 39.42 -7.53 -5.45
CA CYS A 333 40.63 -8.31 -5.65
C CYS A 333 41.65 -8.04 -4.53
N LEU A 334 42.26 -9.11 -4.00
CA LEU A 334 43.40 -9.07 -3.09
C LEU A 334 44.58 -9.78 -3.74
N ILE A 335 45.75 -9.16 -3.69
CA ILE A 335 47.01 -9.71 -4.18
C ILE A 335 47.73 -10.34 -2.99
N VAL A 336 48.25 -11.55 -3.19
CA VAL A 336 49.05 -12.26 -2.20
C VAL A 336 50.50 -12.25 -2.68
N ALA A 337 51.40 -11.82 -1.81
CA ALA A 337 52.83 -11.80 -2.06
C ALA A 337 53.58 -12.56 -0.97
N ALA A 338 54.65 -13.25 -1.37
CA ALA A 338 55.55 -13.98 -0.49
C ALA A 338 57.00 -13.70 -0.91
N GLY A 339 57.88 -13.42 0.05
CA GLY A 339 59.30 -13.23 -0.21
C GLY A 339 59.58 -12.06 -1.17
N GLY A 340 58.76 -11.00 -1.10
CA GLY A 340 58.88 -9.81 -1.95
C GLY A 340 58.37 -9.97 -3.39
N ARG A 341 57.63 -11.04 -3.70
CA ARG A 341 57.05 -11.27 -5.05
C ARG A 341 55.57 -11.60 -4.96
N ALA A 342 54.77 -11.10 -5.88
CA ALA A 342 53.37 -11.52 -6.01
C ALA A 342 53.30 -13.00 -6.42
N VAL A 343 52.64 -13.83 -5.61
CA VAL A 343 52.50 -15.28 -5.83
C VAL A 343 51.09 -15.66 -6.31
N GLY A 344 50.12 -14.76 -6.19
CA GLY A 344 48.78 -14.96 -6.73
C GLY A 344 47.82 -13.84 -6.34
N MET A 345 46.53 -14.09 -6.56
CA MET A 345 45.45 -13.19 -6.17
C MET A 345 44.19 -13.97 -5.79
N LEU A 346 43.36 -13.35 -4.95
CA LEU A 346 42.05 -13.82 -4.51
C LEU A 346 40.98 -12.82 -4.95
N ALA A 347 39.93 -13.29 -5.63
CA ALA A 347 38.75 -12.48 -5.94
C ALA A 347 37.66 -12.80 -4.92
N LEU A 348 37.11 -11.75 -4.32
CA LEU A 348 36.04 -11.83 -3.34
C LEU A 348 34.80 -11.18 -3.93
N HIS A 349 33.64 -11.77 -3.67
CA HIS A 349 32.36 -11.19 -4.06
C HIS A 349 31.45 -11.06 -2.85
N VAL A 350 30.71 -9.96 -2.78
CA VAL A 350 29.67 -9.79 -1.77
C VAL A 350 28.53 -10.74 -2.11
N THR A 351 28.20 -11.63 -1.19
CA THR A 351 27.12 -12.59 -1.44
C THR A 351 25.77 -11.87 -1.52
N THR A 352 24.88 -12.47 -2.29
CA THR A 352 23.50 -11.99 -2.34
C THR A 352 22.80 -12.45 -1.06
N HIS A 353 21.95 -11.61 -0.49
CA HIS A 353 21.17 -12.00 0.68
C HIS A 353 20.35 -13.26 0.35
N PRO A 354 20.33 -14.31 1.20
CA PRO A 354 19.69 -15.59 0.89
C PRO A 354 18.19 -15.46 0.55
N ASP A 355 17.50 -14.50 1.16
CA ASP A 355 16.09 -14.21 0.85
C ASP A 355 15.85 -13.44 -0.46
N SER A 356 16.88 -12.80 -1.05
CA SER A 356 16.69 -11.94 -2.22
C SER A 356 16.08 -12.67 -3.42
N PRO A 357 16.55 -13.86 -3.85
CA PRO A 357 15.93 -14.59 -4.94
C PRO A 357 14.46 -14.93 -4.67
N ALA A 358 14.12 -15.34 -3.45
CA ALA A 358 12.75 -15.67 -3.05
C ALA A 358 11.84 -14.43 -3.05
N THR A 359 12.33 -13.30 -2.52
CA THR A 359 11.60 -12.02 -2.51
C THR A 359 11.34 -11.50 -3.91
N ILE A 360 12.35 -11.51 -4.79
CA ILE A 360 12.19 -11.08 -6.19
C ILE A 360 11.21 -11.99 -6.93
N ALA A 361 11.28 -13.31 -6.72
CA ALA A 361 10.34 -14.26 -7.29
C ALA A 361 8.90 -14.00 -6.81
N ALA A 362 8.68 -13.76 -5.51
CA ALA A 362 7.36 -13.47 -4.95
C ALA A 362 6.73 -12.22 -5.56
N ILE A 363 7.51 -11.13 -5.71
CA ILE A 363 7.04 -9.88 -6.34
C ILE A 363 6.65 -10.12 -7.80
N ARG A 364 7.44 -10.90 -8.53
CA ARG A 364 7.19 -11.22 -9.94
C ARG A 364 5.97 -12.14 -10.10
N HIS A 365 5.80 -13.12 -9.22
CA HIS A 365 4.60 -13.96 -9.17
C HIS A 365 3.33 -13.15 -8.88
N ALA A 366 3.44 -12.04 -8.15
CA ALA A 366 2.37 -11.07 -7.96
C ALA A 366 2.12 -10.15 -9.18
N GLY A 367 2.77 -10.40 -10.33
CA GLY A 367 2.59 -9.67 -11.58
C GLY A 367 3.27 -8.29 -11.62
N ARG A 368 4.25 -8.04 -10.76
CA ARG A 368 4.97 -6.77 -10.67
C ARG A 368 6.37 -6.88 -11.30
N SER A 369 6.81 -5.84 -11.98
CA SER A 369 8.17 -5.76 -12.54
C SER A 369 9.19 -5.39 -11.47
N THR A 370 10.40 -5.89 -11.59
CA THR A 370 11.51 -5.57 -10.67
C THR A 370 12.69 -4.97 -11.44
N THR A 371 13.23 -3.88 -10.91
CA THR A 371 14.37 -3.16 -11.53
C THR A 371 15.50 -3.01 -10.54
N LEU A 372 16.73 -3.32 -10.95
CA LEU A 372 17.92 -3.09 -10.14
C LEU A 372 18.43 -1.66 -10.35
N VAL A 373 18.82 -0.97 -9.28
CA VAL A 373 19.53 0.30 -9.32
C VAL A 373 20.90 0.11 -8.70
N SER A 374 21.96 0.34 -9.48
CA SER A 374 23.33 0.07 -9.06
C SER A 374 24.29 1.18 -9.44
N GLY A 375 25.32 1.37 -8.61
CA GLY A 375 26.50 2.17 -8.95
C GLY A 375 27.54 1.42 -9.78
N ALA A 376 27.39 0.09 -9.92
CA ALA A 376 28.31 -0.74 -10.70
C ALA A 376 28.20 -0.44 -12.21
N GLY A 377 29.21 -0.86 -12.97
CA GLY A 377 29.18 -0.81 -14.43
C GLY A 377 28.03 -1.63 -15.02
N GLU A 378 27.64 -1.30 -16.25
CA GLU A 378 26.47 -1.87 -16.94
C GLU A 378 26.50 -3.41 -17.01
N ALA A 379 27.65 -3.99 -17.37
CA ALA A 379 27.82 -5.44 -17.46
C ALA A 379 27.56 -6.13 -16.09
N SER A 380 28.15 -5.61 -15.01
CA SER A 380 27.98 -6.17 -13.66
C SER A 380 26.54 -6.01 -13.14
N ALA A 381 25.92 -4.85 -13.37
CA ALA A 381 24.53 -4.60 -12.97
C ALA A 381 23.55 -5.52 -13.71
N ASN A 382 23.73 -5.69 -15.02
CA ASN A 382 22.90 -6.58 -15.85
C ASN A 382 23.08 -8.05 -15.47
N ALA A 383 24.32 -8.49 -15.19
CA ALA A 383 24.60 -9.84 -14.73
C ALA A 383 23.90 -10.13 -13.39
N PHE A 384 24.01 -9.22 -12.42
CA PHE A 384 23.37 -9.35 -11.11
C PHE A 384 21.84 -9.37 -11.19
N ALA A 385 21.26 -8.48 -12.01
CA ALA A 385 19.82 -8.45 -12.24
C ALA A 385 19.32 -9.75 -12.90
N LYS A 386 20.04 -10.29 -13.89
CA LYS A 386 19.71 -11.57 -14.53
C LYS A 386 19.80 -12.74 -13.56
N GLN A 387 20.83 -12.77 -12.71
CA GLN A 387 21.01 -13.80 -11.68
C GLN A 387 19.80 -13.87 -10.73
N LEU A 388 19.24 -12.72 -10.37
CA LEU A 388 18.05 -12.62 -9.51
C LEU A 388 16.72 -12.74 -10.28
N GLY A 389 16.75 -12.82 -11.60
CA GLY A 389 15.54 -12.87 -12.44
C GLY A 389 14.77 -11.55 -12.49
N MET A 390 15.45 -10.42 -12.33
CA MET A 390 14.87 -9.08 -12.42
C MET A 390 14.65 -8.65 -13.87
N SER A 391 13.69 -7.75 -14.10
CA SER A 391 13.26 -7.33 -15.44
C SER A 391 14.24 -6.37 -16.12
N ALA A 392 14.90 -5.51 -15.34
CA ALA A 392 15.81 -4.48 -15.85
C ALA A 392 16.88 -4.10 -14.81
N ALA A 393 17.94 -3.42 -15.27
CA ALA A 393 18.95 -2.82 -14.40
C ALA A 393 19.31 -1.41 -14.87
N ILE A 394 19.63 -0.55 -13.91
CA ILE A 394 20.11 0.82 -14.10
C ILE A 394 21.49 0.89 -13.45
N SER A 395 22.52 1.17 -14.24
CA SER A 395 23.92 1.14 -13.83
C SER A 395 24.54 2.53 -13.67
N GLY A 396 25.71 2.59 -13.02
CA GLY A 396 26.53 3.80 -12.93
C GLY A 396 25.94 4.94 -12.08
N LYS A 397 24.95 4.66 -11.22
CA LYS A 397 24.28 5.68 -10.41
C LYS A 397 24.93 5.85 -9.03
N ARG A 398 25.35 7.09 -8.73
CA ARG A 398 25.83 7.47 -7.40
C ARG A 398 24.71 7.34 -6.36
N PRO A 399 25.01 7.02 -5.09
CA PRO A 399 24.01 6.80 -4.03
C PRO A 399 22.93 7.88 -3.97
N GLN A 400 23.32 9.15 -3.98
CA GLN A 400 22.42 10.31 -3.91
C GLN A 400 21.46 10.42 -5.11
N ALA A 401 21.86 9.91 -6.27
CA ALA A 401 21.10 9.98 -7.51
C ALA A 401 20.26 8.72 -7.79
N ARG A 402 20.37 7.67 -6.94
CA ARG A 402 19.68 6.39 -7.17
C ARG A 402 18.16 6.52 -7.12
N LEU A 403 17.63 7.22 -6.12
CA LEU A 403 16.19 7.47 -5.98
C LEU A 403 15.62 8.23 -7.19
N ALA A 404 16.27 9.33 -7.59
CA ALA A 404 15.85 10.11 -8.75
C ALA A 404 15.91 9.29 -10.05
N SER A 405 17.00 8.55 -10.26
CA SER A 405 17.16 7.69 -11.45
C SER A 405 16.16 6.53 -11.48
N ALA A 406 15.77 6.00 -10.32
CA ALA A 406 14.72 5.00 -10.23
C ALA A 406 13.36 5.58 -10.66
N GLY A 407 13.07 6.82 -10.25
CA GLY A 407 11.85 7.53 -10.66
C GLY A 407 11.79 7.77 -12.18
N GLU A 408 12.90 8.18 -12.80
CA GLU A 408 12.97 8.40 -14.25
C GLU A 408 12.78 7.10 -15.06
N ALA A 409 13.30 5.98 -14.57
CA ALA A 409 13.31 4.72 -15.29
C ALA A 409 12.01 3.91 -15.12
N VAL A 410 11.29 4.10 -14.01
CA VAL A 410 9.99 3.47 -13.80
C VAL A 410 8.94 4.28 -14.56
N ALA A 411 8.73 3.93 -15.84
CA ALA A 411 7.79 4.59 -16.76
C ALA A 411 6.30 4.52 -16.35
N SER A 412 5.98 3.87 -15.22
CA SER A 412 4.63 3.76 -14.69
C SER A 412 4.40 4.80 -13.61
N ASP A 413 3.27 5.51 -13.67
CA ASP A 413 2.81 6.53 -12.70
C ASP A 413 2.88 6.11 -11.21
N THR A 414 3.09 4.83 -10.89
CA THR A 414 3.13 4.28 -9.53
C THR A 414 4.24 3.21 -9.39
N GLY A 415 5.28 3.52 -8.61
CA GLY A 415 6.41 2.63 -8.35
C GLY A 415 6.95 2.77 -6.93
N LEU A 416 7.71 1.77 -6.48
CA LEU A 416 8.41 1.80 -5.18
C LEU A 416 9.91 1.74 -5.40
N PHE A 417 10.66 2.43 -4.54
CA PHE A 417 12.11 2.29 -4.45
C PHE A 417 12.51 1.76 -3.06
N VAL A 418 13.23 0.65 -3.04
CA VAL A 418 13.69 -0.02 -1.82
C VAL A 418 15.19 0.18 -1.67
N THR A 419 15.61 0.76 -0.55
CA THR A 419 17.02 1.05 -0.24
C THR A 419 17.36 0.51 1.16
N PRO A 420 18.62 0.10 1.41
CA PRO A 420 19.00 -0.34 2.75
C PRO A 420 18.97 0.82 3.74
N GLU A 421 18.69 0.47 4.99
CA GLU A 421 18.85 1.32 6.17
C GLU A 421 20.06 0.85 7.00
N PRO A 422 20.79 1.76 7.67
CA PRO A 422 21.77 1.37 8.68
C PRO A 422 21.19 0.36 9.68
N GLY A 423 21.96 -0.69 9.99
CA GLY A 423 21.53 -1.76 10.90
C GLY A 423 20.74 -2.90 10.23
N ASN A 424 20.85 -3.05 8.90
CA ASN A 424 20.19 -4.10 8.11
C ASN A 424 18.67 -3.92 7.94
N GLY A 425 18.14 -2.70 8.11
CA GLY A 425 16.74 -2.38 7.81
C GLY A 425 16.49 -2.07 6.34
N LEU A 426 15.23 -1.84 5.97
CA LEU A 426 14.85 -1.38 4.62
C LEU A 426 13.97 -0.14 4.69
N LEU A 427 14.22 0.80 3.79
CA LEU A 427 13.37 1.97 3.56
C LEU A 427 12.68 1.85 2.21
N VAL A 428 11.39 2.16 2.18
CA VAL A 428 10.54 2.07 0.99
C VAL A 428 10.02 3.47 0.66
N TYR A 429 10.44 3.99 -0.50
CA TYR A 429 10.06 5.30 -1.01
C TYR A 429 9.06 5.19 -2.16
N SER A 430 8.18 6.18 -2.27
CA SER A 430 7.33 6.36 -3.45
C SER A 430 8.15 6.85 -4.64
N LEU A 431 7.94 6.27 -5.82
CA LEU A 431 8.44 6.82 -7.10
C LEU A 431 7.38 7.64 -7.84
N GLY A 432 6.17 7.75 -7.31
CA GLY A 432 5.06 8.48 -7.93
C GLY A 432 3.69 7.94 -7.52
N GLY A 433 2.64 8.56 -8.05
CA GLY A 433 1.26 8.15 -7.86
C GLY A 433 0.50 9.15 -7.01
N ASN A 434 -0.23 8.64 -6.00
CA ASN A 434 -1.02 9.46 -5.08
C ASN A 434 -0.18 10.19 -4.03
N VAL A 435 1.10 9.84 -3.91
CA VAL A 435 2.05 10.43 -2.96
C VAL A 435 3.24 10.99 -3.73
N ALA A 436 3.73 12.16 -3.29
CA ALA A 436 4.87 12.83 -3.88
C ALA A 436 6.08 11.87 -4.08
N PRO A 437 6.76 11.90 -5.23
CA PRO A 437 7.97 11.13 -5.45
C PRO A 437 9.02 11.42 -4.37
N GLY A 438 9.67 10.38 -3.86
CA GLY A 438 10.65 10.46 -2.78
C GLY A 438 10.07 10.56 -1.37
N ALA A 439 8.75 10.51 -1.20
CA ALA A 439 8.15 10.37 0.12
C ALA A 439 8.43 8.98 0.69
N LEU A 440 8.83 8.92 1.97
CA LEU A 440 8.99 7.68 2.70
C LEU A 440 7.60 7.08 3.00
N LEU A 441 7.36 5.86 2.52
CA LEU A 441 6.08 5.16 2.69
C LEU A 441 6.15 4.14 3.82
N ALA A 442 7.23 3.37 3.88
CA ALA A 442 7.38 2.34 4.90
C ALA A 442 8.84 2.14 5.32
N ARG A 443 9.01 1.67 6.54
CA ARG A 443 10.29 1.24 7.11
C ARG A 443 10.15 -0.18 7.64
N ILE A 444 11.07 -1.06 7.29
CA ILE A 444 11.10 -2.45 7.77
C ILE A 444 12.25 -2.58 8.76
N HIS A 445 11.90 -2.74 10.04
CA HIS A 445 12.84 -2.74 11.15
C HIS A 445 13.58 -4.07 11.27
N PRO A 446 14.92 -4.06 11.36
CA PRO A 446 15.73 -5.28 11.45
C PRO A 446 15.51 -6.06 12.76
N ALA A 447 15.21 -5.37 13.86
CA ALA A 447 15.03 -5.99 15.17
C ALA A 447 13.71 -6.79 15.31
N LEU A 448 12.69 -6.42 14.54
CA LEU A 448 11.38 -7.09 14.52
C LEU A 448 11.23 -8.03 13.30
N ALA A 449 11.96 -7.73 12.22
CA ALA A 449 12.05 -8.54 11.02
C ALA A 449 13.47 -9.10 10.89
N ALA A 450 13.76 -10.25 11.52
CA ALA A 450 15.07 -10.91 11.43
C ALA A 450 15.57 -11.10 9.98
N ALA A 451 14.64 -11.11 9.02
CA ALA A 451 14.89 -11.09 7.58
C ALA A 451 14.01 -10.00 6.89
N PRO A 452 14.46 -8.74 6.80
CA PRO A 452 13.61 -7.64 6.34
C PRO A 452 13.25 -7.75 4.85
N LEU A 453 14.14 -8.30 4.02
CA LEU A 453 13.86 -8.62 2.63
C LEU A 453 12.74 -9.66 2.48
N ARG A 454 12.69 -10.66 3.36
CA ARG A 454 11.65 -11.70 3.37
C ARG A 454 10.28 -11.11 3.76
N HIS A 455 10.27 -10.05 4.55
CA HIS A 455 9.04 -9.40 5.00
C HIS A 455 8.50 -8.37 4.00
N PHE A 456 9.29 -7.91 3.03
CA PHE A 456 8.83 -6.94 2.04
C PHE A 456 7.59 -7.40 1.25
N PRO A 457 7.46 -8.65 0.76
CA PRO A 457 6.24 -9.10 0.10
C PRO A 457 4.98 -8.97 0.97
N PHE A 458 5.10 -9.10 2.31
CA PHE A 458 3.98 -8.93 3.23
C PHE A 458 3.45 -7.49 3.26
N LEU A 459 4.27 -6.48 2.93
CA LEU A 459 3.79 -5.11 2.73
C LEU A 459 2.79 -5.05 1.56
N LEU A 460 3.10 -5.76 0.47
CA LEU A 460 2.23 -5.82 -0.71
C LEU A 460 0.94 -6.57 -0.39
N ASP A 461 1.05 -7.69 0.33
CA ASP A 461 -0.11 -8.46 0.77
C ASP A 461 -1.00 -7.66 1.72
N ALA A 462 -0.43 -6.97 2.71
CA ALA A 462 -1.17 -6.12 3.64
C ALA A 462 -1.95 -5.01 2.91
N ALA A 463 -1.36 -4.41 1.87
CA ALA A 463 -2.03 -3.42 1.03
C ALA A 463 -3.21 -4.03 0.23
N GLN A 464 -3.02 -5.22 -0.36
CA GLN A 464 -4.10 -5.91 -1.07
C GLN A 464 -5.23 -6.35 -0.13
N ASP A 465 -4.87 -6.85 1.03
CA ASP A 465 -5.77 -7.30 2.09
C ASP A 465 -6.62 -6.15 2.63
N SER A 466 -6.01 -4.99 2.87
CA SER A 466 -6.72 -3.75 3.22
C SER A 466 -7.82 -3.43 2.21
N SER A 467 -7.51 -3.52 0.91
CA SER A 467 -8.49 -3.25 -0.15
C SER A 467 -9.60 -4.30 -0.21
N LYS A 468 -9.27 -5.59 -0.09
CA LYS A 468 -10.26 -6.67 -0.07
C LYS A 468 -11.21 -6.51 1.13
N LEU A 469 -10.66 -6.24 2.32
CA LEU A 469 -11.43 -5.99 3.52
C LEU A 469 -12.31 -4.74 3.37
N SER A 470 -11.76 -3.64 2.85
CA SER A 470 -12.53 -2.43 2.58
C SER A 470 -13.69 -2.71 1.64
N LYS A 471 -13.46 -3.39 0.51
CA LYS A 471 -14.52 -3.79 -0.44
C LYS A 471 -15.58 -4.68 0.22
N ALA A 472 -15.18 -5.65 1.04
CA ALA A 472 -16.11 -6.52 1.76
C ALA A 472 -16.99 -5.74 2.76
N LEU A 473 -16.41 -4.83 3.54
CA LEU A 473 -17.15 -3.99 4.48
C LEU A 473 -18.14 -3.06 3.78
N LEU A 474 -17.68 -2.42 2.70
CA LEU A 474 -18.45 -1.51 1.88
C LEU A 474 -19.63 -2.24 1.20
N THR A 475 -19.37 -3.36 0.54
CA THR A 475 -20.42 -4.18 -0.10
C THR A 475 -21.44 -4.72 0.91
N PHE A 476 -20.99 -5.17 2.08
CA PHE A 476 -21.87 -5.60 3.16
C PHE A 476 -22.79 -4.46 3.62
N GLN A 477 -22.23 -3.28 3.85
CA GLN A 477 -23.00 -2.11 4.27
C GLN A 477 -24.05 -1.73 3.23
N ALA A 478 -23.65 -1.68 1.95
CA ALA A 478 -24.57 -1.35 0.87
C ALA A 478 -25.69 -2.38 0.69
N GLY A 479 -25.40 -3.67 0.84
CA GLY A 479 -26.41 -4.71 0.81
C GLY A 479 -27.46 -4.50 1.91
N LEU A 480 -27.01 -4.19 3.13
CA LEU A 480 -27.90 -3.97 4.27
C LEU A 480 -28.72 -2.67 4.13
N SER A 481 -28.10 -1.58 3.68
CA SER A 481 -28.78 -0.31 3.37
C SER A 481 -29.79 -0.47 2.23
N GLY A 482 -29.45 -1.20 1.17
CA GLY A 482 -30.35 -1.46 0.04
C GLY A 482 -31.57 -2.31 0.44
N LEU A 483 -31.36 -3.33 1.27
CA LEU A 483 -32.43 -4.16 1.81
C LEU A 483 -33.36 -3.33 2.70
N ALA A 484 -32.81 -2.54 3.61
CA ALA A 484 -33.59 -1.66 4.47
C ALA A 484 -34.37 -0.58 3.68
N ALA A 485 -33.77 -0.01 2.65
CA ALA A 485 -34.44 0.93 1.75
C ALA A 485 -35.62 0.27 1.02
N LEU A 486 -35.48 -0.99 0.61
CA LEU A 486 -36.56 -1.77 0.01
C LEU A 486 -37.71 -2.00 1.02
N PHE A 487 -37.42 -2.31 2.29
CA PHE A 487 -38.46 -2.41 3.32
C PHE A 487 -39.17 -1.06 3.60
N CYS A 488 -38.43 0.06 3.62
CA CYS A 488 -39.01 1.39 3.76
C CYS A 488 -39.88 1.77 2.55
N CYS A 489 -39.52 1.36 1.33
CA CYS A 489 -40.33 1.52 0.13
C CYS A 489 -41.71 0.86 0.29
N PHE A 490 -41.79 -0.27 1.00
CA PHE A 490 -43.07 -0.96 1.27
C PHE A 490 -43.81 -0.47 2.52
N MET A 491 -43.35 0.61 3.19
CA MET A 491 -43.92 1.08 4.46
C MET A 491 -43.93 0.00 5.57
N LEU A 492 -43.10 -1.04 5.42
CA LEU A 492 -42.96 -2.11 6.41
C LEU A 492 -42.13 -1.67 7.61
N LEU A 493 -41.29 -0.64 7.43
CA LEU A 493 -40.49 -0.03 8.49
C LEU A 493 -40.81 1.46 8.64
N PRO A 494 -41.15 1.93 9.86
CA PRO A 494 -41.21 3.35 10.19
C PRO A 494 -39.87 4.04 9.94
N VAL A 495 -39.92 5.30 9.48
CA VAL A 495 -38.74 6.16 9.30
C VAL A 495 -37.90 6.25 10.59
N ALA A 496 -38.56 6.20 11.74
CA ALA A 496 -37.95 6.22 13.07
C ALA A 496 -36.98 5.06 13.34
N ILE A 497 -37.04 3.96 12.58
CA ILE A 497 -36.14 2.79 12.73
C ILE A 497 -34.83 2.97 11.94
N SER A 498 -34.75 3.93 11.01
CA SER A 498 -33.54 4.20 10.22
C SER A 498 -32.24 4.29 11.05
N PRO A 499 -32.19 5.01 12.20
CA PRO A 499 -30.99 5.09 13.03
C PRO A 499 -30.56 3.75 13.63
N PHE A 500 -31.52 2.88 13.97
CA PHE A 500 -31.24 1.54 14.49
C PHE A 500 -30.66 0.63 13.40
N ILE A 501 -31.16 0.73 12.18
CA ILE A 501 -30.61 0.00 11.02
C ILE A 501 -29.19 0.47 10.75
N CYS A 502 -28.95 1.78 10.71
CA CYS A 502 -27.61 2.35 10.56
C CYS A 502 -26.66 1.89 11.68
N GLY A 503 -27.14 1.84 12.93
CA GLY A 503 -26.38 1.32 14.07
C GLY A 503 -26.03 -0.17 13.91
N LEU A 504 -26.98 -1.00 13.45
CA LEU A 504 -26.77 -2.41 13.16
C LEU A 504 -25.78 -2.62 12.01
N CYS A 505 -25.84 -1.81 10.94
CA CYS A 505 -24.86 -1.82 9.86
C CYS A 505 -23.45 -1.54 10.39
N ALA A 506 -23.29 -0.50 11.20
CA ALA A 506 -22.01 -0.13 11.78
C ALA A 506 -21.47 -1.19 12.74
N ALA A 507 -22.34 -1.82 13.55
CA ALA A 507 -21.98 -2.91 14.44
C ALA A 507 -21.56 -4.18 13.66
N GLY A 508 -22.32 -4.53 12.62
CA GLY A 508 -22.00 -5.66 11.73
C GLY A 508 -20.67 -5.48 11.02
N GLY A 509 -20.37 -4.27 10.53
CA GLY A 509 -19.08 -3.92 9.95
C GLY A 509 -17.91 -4.10 10.92
N LYS A 510 -18.08 -3.69 12.18
CA LYS A 510 -17.07 -3.93 13.24
C LYS A 510 -16.84 -5.42 13.51
N ILE A 511 -17.90 -6.22 13.55
CA ILE A 511 -17.80 -7.67 13.77
C ILE A 511 -17.09 -8.35 12.59
N LEU A 512 -17.42 -7.96 11.36
CA LEU A 512 -16.73 -8.43 10.15
C LEU A 512 -15.23 -8.10 10.17
N ALA A 513 -14.88 -6.86 10.50
CA ALA A 513 -13.49 -6.43 10.63
C ALA A 513 -12.75 -7.22 11.73
N ALA A 514 -13.40 -7.45 12.88
CA ALA A 514 -12.82 -8.23 13.97
C ALA A 514 -12.63 -9.71 13.59
N ASN A 515 -13.59 -10.32 12.91
CA ASN A 515 -13.50 -11.69 12.42
C ASN A 515 -12.42 -11.84 11.34
N TRP A 516 -12.29 -10.85 10.46
CA TRP A 516 -11.23 -10.81 9.46
C TRP A 516 -9.85 -10.76 10.13
N LEU A 517 -9.66 -9.85 11.09
CA LEU A 517 -8.43 -9.75 11.88
C LEU A 517 -8.10 -11.07 12.57
N ARG A 518 -9.11 -11.74 13.15
CA ARG A 518 -8.92 -13.04 13.84
C ARG A 518 -8.52 -14.16 12.89
N LYS A 519 -9.15 -14.24 11.71
CA LYS A 519 -8.86 -15.28 10.70
C LYS A 519 -7.46 -15.11 10.10
N ASN A 520 -7.06 -13.86 9.87
CA ASN A 520 -5.83 -13.52 9.18
C ASN A 520 -4.63 -13.35 10.13
N ARG A 521 -4.81 -13.46 11.45
CA ARG A 521 -3.69 -13.38 12.42
C ARG A 521 -2.80 -14.65 12.45
N ASN A 522 -3.29 -15.77 11.92
CA ASN A 522 -2.62 -17.08 11.97
C ASN A 522 -2.07 -17.55 10.61
N SER A 523 -2.14 -16.70 9.57
CA SER A 523 -1.64 -16.95 8.21
C SER A 523 -0.70 -15.83 7.83
#